data_AF-A0A7T2W1I0-F1
#
_entry.id   AF-A0A7T2W1I0-F1
#
_cell.length_a   1.000
_cell.length_b   1.000
_cell.length_c   1.000
_cell.angle_alpha   90.00
_cell.angle_beta   90.00
_cell.angle_gamma   90.00
#
_symmetry.space_group_name_H-M   'P 1'
#
loop_
_entity.id
_entity.type
_entity.pdbx_description
1 polymer ?
#
loop_
_entity_poly.entity_id
_entity_poly.type
_entity_poly.pdbx_seq_one_letter_code
_entity_poly.pdbx_strand_id
1 'polypeptide(L)'
;MKQTDPQYKLRLPQELKDLIEEAAKRTGRSMNAEVVARLQTTFEAPVLGRMSAATDPALECEEPVSIYDIKMSADAVERIEKRLERIEQAMLPPAAPEGGNEGGVAGAA
;
A
#
# COMPACT_ATOMS: atom_id res chain seq x y z
N MET A 1 13.61 -21.84 10.66
CA MET A 1 13.06 -22.07 9.32
C MET A 1 14.08 -21.56 8.30
N LYS A 2 14.45 -22.34 7.28
CA LYS A 2 15.42 -21.90 6.26
C LYS A 2 14.73 -20.88 5.35
N GLN A 3 15.35 -19.72 5.15
CA GLN A 3 14.90 -18.74 4.18
C GLN A 3 15.09 -19.31 2.76
N THR A 4 14.00 -19.36 1.99
CA THR A 4 13.96 -19.99 0.65
C THR A 4 14.16 -19.00 -0.49
N ASP A 5 14.35 -17.72 -0.18
CA ASP A 5 14.46 -16.67 -1.18
C ASP A 5 15.75 -16.80 -2.01
N PRO A 6 15.70 -16.53 -3.33
CA PRO A 6 16.88 -16.56 -4.18
C PRO A 6 17.87 -15.46 -3.76
N GLN A 7 19.12 -15.84 -3.49
CA GLN A 7 20.17 -14.91 -3.10
C GLN A 7 20.98 -14.44 -4.31
N TYR A 8 21.01 -13.14 -4.56
CA TYR A 8 21.79 -12.52 -5.63
C TYR A 8 23.03 -11.82 -5.09
N LYS A 9 24.17 -12.02 -5.77
CA LYS A 9 25.42 -11.30 -5.48
C LYS A 9 25.47 -10.01 -6.30
N LEU A 10 25.01 -8.92 -5.71
CA LEU A 10 25.04 -7.59 -6.33
C LEU A 10 26.45 -6.99 -6.28
N ARG A 11 26.90 -6.41 -7.40
CA ARG A 11 28.12 -5.60 -7.46
C ARG A 11 27.72 -4.13 -7.40
N LEU A 12 28.04 -3.47 -6.30
CA LEU A 12 27.71 -2.07 -6.07
C LEU A 12 29.00 -1.23 -6.10
N PRO A 13 29.00 -0.05 -6.74
CA PRO A 13 30.03 0.96 -6.53
C PRO A 13 30.14 1.32 -5.05
N GLN A 14 31.34 1.68 -4.59
CA GLN A 14 31.61 1.97 -3.17
C GLN A 14 30.70 3.08 -2.62
N GLU A 15 30.58 4.19 -3.35
CA GLU A 15 29.74 5.32 -2.96
C GLU A 15 28.27 4.92 -2.75
N LEU A 16 27.74 4.06 -3.64
CA LEU A 16 26.36 3.59 -3.53
C LEU A 16 26.17 2.67 -2.33
N LYS A 17 27.14 1.81 -2.04
CA LYS A 17 27.12 0.95 -0.86
C LYS A 17 27.06 1.80 0.42
N ASP A 18 27.88 2.85 0.51
CA ASP A 18 27.95 3.71 1.69
C ASP A 18 26.63 4.47 1.92
N LEU A 19 26.00 4.95 0.84
CA LEU A 19 24.66 5.57 0.91
C LEU A 19 23.59 4.62 1.44
N ILE A 20 23.62 3.35 1.02
CA ILE A 20 22.67 2.34 1.48
C ILE A 20 22.92 1.99 2.95
N GLU A 21 24.17 1.89 3.38
CA GLU A 21 24.51 1.62 4.78
C GLU A 21 24.03 2.74 5.72
N GLU A 22 24.28 4.00 5.35
CA GLU A 22 23.78 5.15 6.12
C GLU A 22 22.25 5.21 6.14
N ALA A 23 21.60 4.92 5.01
CA ALA A 23 20.14 4.84 4.97
C ALA A 23 19.60 3.73 5.88
N ALA A 24 20.22 2.54 5.86
CA ALA A 24 19.83 1.41 6.67
C ALA A 24 19.98 1.70 8.18
N LYS A 25 21.08 2.36 8.57
CA LYS A 25 21.28 2.85 9.95
C LYS A 25 20.17 3.80 10.37
N ARG A 26 19.81 4.76 9.49
CA ARG A 26 18.76 5.75 9.77
C ARG A 26 17.36 5.11 9.89
N THR A 27 17.07 4.09 9.08
CA THR A 27 15.77 3.39 9.10
C THR A 27 15.70 2.26 10.13
N GLY A 28 16.82 1.94 10.80
CA GLY A 28 16.91 0.82 11.74
C GLY A 28 16.78 -0.55 11.07
N ARG A 29 17.06 -0.65 9.77
CA ARG A 29 17.00 -1.89 8.99
C ARG A 29 18.39 -2.47 8.76
N SER A 30 18.47 -3.77 8.48
CA SER A 30 19.69 -4.33 7.89
C SER A 30 19.88 -3.77 6.48
N MET A 31 21.13 -3.72 6.01
CA MET A 31 21.44 -3.24 4.66
C MET A 31 20.63 -3.98 3.59
N ASN A 32 20.50 -5.31 3.71
CA ASN A 32 19.71 -6.11 2.77
C ASN A 32 18.21 -5.77 2.84
N ALA A 33 17.67 -5.57 4.05
CA ALA A 33 16.27 -5.18 4.22
C ALA A 33 15.98 -3.78 3.66
N GLU A 34 16.91 -2.84 3.77
CA GLU A 34 16.79 -1.51 3.18
C GLU A 34 16.85 -1.56 1.65
N VAL A 35 17.73 -2.39 1.07
CA VAL A 35 17.77 -2.62 -0.39
C VAL A 35 16.44 -3.18 -0.89
N VAL A 36 15.93 -4.23 -0.23
CA VAL A 36 14.64 -4.84 -0.59
C VAL A 36 13.50 -3.82 -0.46
N ALA A 37 13.44 -3.07 0.65
CA ALA A 37 12.41 -2.07 0.86
C ALA A 37 12.44 -0.97 -0.21
N ARG A 38 13.62 -0.52 -0.64
CA ARG A 38 13.77 0.46 -1.72
C ARG A 38 13.31 -0.09 -3.06
N LEU A 39 13.71 -1.32 -3.40
CA LEU A 39 13.24 -1.98 -4.61
C LEU A 39 11.71 -2.14 -4.59
N GLN A 40 11.15 -2.64 -3.50
CA GLN A 40 9.70 -2.73 -3.31
C GLN A 40 9.03 -1.36 -3.49
N THR A 41 9.57 -0.31 -2.88
CA THR A 41 9.05 1.05 -3.01
C THR A 41 9.06 1.52 -4.47
N THR A 42 10.04 1.14 -5.29
CA THR A 42 10.06 1.50 -6.72
C THR A 42 8.94 0.86 -7.52
N PHE A 43 8.40 -0.26 -7.04
CA PHE A 43 7.23 -0.91 -7.62
C PHE A 43 5.93 -0.44 -6.93
N GLU A 44 5.93 -0.18 -5.62
CA GLU A 44 4.73 0.20 -4.87
C GLU A 44 4.36 1.68 -4.98
N ALA A 45 5.30 2.56 -5.31
CA ALA A 45 5.04 3.98 -5.46
C ALA A 45 4.02 4.18 -6.59
N PRO A 46 2.80 4.67 -6.29
CA PRO A 46 1.83 4.91 -7.32
C PRO A 46 2.37 5.98 -8.25
N VAL A 47 2.16 5.74 -9.54
CA VAL A 47 2.42 6.60 -10.69
C VAL A 47 1.94 8.06 -10.49
N LEU A 48 1.14 8.35 -9.47
CA LEU A 48 0.79 9.69 -8.98
C LEU A 48 1.99 10.66 -8.89
N GLY A 49 3.19 10.18 -8.52
CA GLY A 49 4.40 11.00 -8.56
C GLY A 49 4.89 11.38 -9.96
N ARG A 50 4.72 10.49 -10.96
CA ARG A 50 4.97 10.79 -12.38
C ARG A 50 3.85 11.62 -13.01
N MET A 51 2.61 11.45 -12.56
CA MET A 51 1.45 12.24 -13.04
C MET A 51 1.44 13.67 -12.50
N SER A 52 2.09 13.96 -11.36
CA SER A 52 2.24 15.34 -10.87
C SER A 52 3.01 16.21 -11.88
N ALA A 53 3.94 15.63 -12.65
CA ALA A 53 4.59 16.31 -13.76
C ALA A 53 3.63 16.62 -14.94
N ALA A 54 2.45 15.99 -14.99
CA ALA A 54 1.40 16.29 -15.98
C ALA A 54 0.46 17.44 -15.55
N THR A 55 0.67 18.05 -14.38
CA THR A 55 -0.08 19.25 -13.97
C THR A 55 0.55 20.55 -14.46
N ASP A 56 1.73 20.49 -15.06
CA ASP A 56 2.30 21.60 -15.81
C ASP A 56 1.93 21.41 -17.31
N PRO A 57 0.98 22.18 -17.85
CA PRO A 57 0.57 22.05 -19.26
C PRO A 57 1.69 22.43 -20.26
N ALA A 58 2.85 22.89 -19.79
CA ALA A 58 4.01 23.20 -20.62
C ALA A 58 5.03 22.06 -20.78
N LEU A 59 4.88 20.94 -20.05
CA LEU A 59 5.75 19.77 -20.20
C LEU A 59 5.12 18.76 -21.17
N GLU A 60 5.50 18.86 -22.44
CA GLU A 60 5.36 17.77 -23.40
C GLU A 60 6.28 16.61 -22.98
N CYS A 61 5.79 15.74 -22.09
CA CYS A 61 6.41 14.46 -21.82
C CYS A 61 5.94 13.45 -22.90
N GLU A 62 6.66 13.42 -24.02
CA GLU A 62 6.48 12.52 -25.18
C GLU A 62 6.76 11.03 -24.88
N GLU A 63 6.97 10.64 -23.61
CA GLU A 63 7.36 9.27 -23.27
C GLU A 63 6.12 8.45 -22.85
N PRO A 64 5.82 7.35 -23.56
CA PRO A 64 4.62 6.56 -23.30
C PRO A 64 4.64 6.02 -21.87
N VAL A 65 3.52 6.21 -21.16
CA VAL A 65 3.30 5.61 -19.84
C VAL A 65 3.50 4.09 -19.98
N SER A 66 4.42 3.51 -19.20
CA SER A 66 4.73 2.08 -19.32
C SER A 66 3.51 1.24 -18.97
N ILE A 67 3.27 0.16 -19.72
CA ILE A 67 2.18 -0.81 -19.41
C ILE A 67 2.31 -1.32 -17.96
N TYR A 68 3.54 -1.38 -17.43
CA TYR A 68 3.80 -1.74 -16.04
C TYR A 68 3.21 -0.72 -15.06
N ASP A 69 3.36 0.57 -15.34
CA ASP A 69 2.83 1.67 -14.55
C ASP A 69 1.28 1.62 -14.49
N ILE A 70 0.64 1.31 -15.62
CA ILE A 70 -0.82 1.18 -15.72
C ILE A 70 -1.33 -0.01 -14.88
N LYS A 71 -0.70 -1.19 -15.00
CA LYS A 71 -1.10 -2.37 -14.21
C LYS A 71 -0.93 -2.14 -12.70
N MET A 72 0.20 -1.55 -12.30
CA MET A 72 0.45 -1.22 -10.89
C MET A 72 -0.57 -0.21 -10.34
N SER A 73 -1.05 0.72 -11.18
CA SER A 73 -2.11 1.66 -10.79
C SER A 73 -3.47 0.97 -10.58
N ALA A 74 -3.82 0.00 -11.44
CA ALA A 74 -5.05 -0.77 -11.28
C ALA A 74 -5.05 -1.57 -9.96
N ASP A 75 -3.92 -2.23 -9.66
CA ASP A 75 -3.76 -2.97 -8.39
C ASP A 75 -3.80 -2.02 -7.18
N ALA A 76 -3.28 -0.79 -7.31
CA ALA A 76 -3.34 0.21 -6.25
C ALA A 76 -4.77 0.70 -5.98
N VAL A 77 -5.56 0.91 -7.02
CA VAL A 77 -7.00 1.25 -6.91
C VAL A 77 -7.75 0.14 -6.19
N GLU A 78 -7.56 -1.13 -6.58
CA GLU A 78 -8.22 -2.27 -5.93
C GLU A 78 -7.90 -2.33 -4.42
N ARG A 79 -6.64 -2.04 -4.03
CA ARG A 79 -6.26 -1.99 -2.61
C ARG A 79 -6.93 -0.85 -1.86
N ILE A 80 -7.11 0.31 -2.50
CA ILE A 80 -7.79 1.47 -1.90
C ILE A 80 -9.27 1.16 -1.72
N GLU A 81 -9.94 0.61 -2.74
CA GLU A 81 -11.35 0.22 -2.67
C GLU A 81 -11.60 -0.76 -1.52
N LYS A 82 -10.81 -1.83 -1.41
CA LYS A 82 -10.91 -2.78 -0.28
C LYS A 82 -10.69 -2.14 1.09
N ARG A 83 -9.87 -1.09 1.18
CA ARG A 83 -9.67 -0.36 2.44
C ARG A 83 -10.87 0.54 2.76
N LEU A 84 -11.47 1.16 1.75
CA LEU A 84 -12.67 1.98 1.91
C LEU A 84 -13.84 1.12 2.38
N GLU A 85 -14.06 -0.06 1.79
CA GLU A 85 -15.09 -1.02 2.23
C GLU A 85 -14.94 -1.40 3.71
N ARG A 86 -13.70 -1.64 4.16
CA ARG A 86 -13.43 -1.94 5.58
C ARG A 86 -13.75 -0.76 6.50
N ILE A 87 -13.47 0.46 6.05
CA ILE A 87 -13.77 1.68 6.81
C ILE A 87 -15.29 1.88 6.86
N GLU A 88 -16.01 1.68 5.76
CA GLU A 88 -17.47 1.76 5.72
C GLU A 88 -18.11 0.73 6.66
N GLN A 89 -17.63 -0.52 6.64
CA GLN A 89 -18.11 -1.56 7.56
C GLN A 89 -17.82 -1.24 9.03
N ALA A 90 -16.68 -0.59 9.31
CA ALA A 90 -16.34 -0.14 10.66
C ALA A 90 -17.13 1.11 11.11
N MET A 91 -17.64 1.90 10.16
CA MET A 91 -18.51 3.06 10.41
C MET A 91 -19.99 2.69 10.50
N LEU A 92 -20.40 1.46 10.12
CA LEU A 92 -21.77 1.01 10.29
C LEU A 92 -22.05 0.78 11.79
N PRO A 93 -23.03 1.48 12.41
CA PRO A 93 -23.35 1.24 13.81
C PRO A 93 -23.79 -0.23 14.00
N PRO A 94 -23.46 -0.87 15.14
CA PRO A 94 -23.95 -2.21 15.41
C PRO A 94 -25.48 -2.19 15.32
N ALA A 95 -26.04 -3.11 14.52
CA ALA A 95 -27.48 -3.26 14.38
C ALA A 95 -28.10 -3.23 15.78
N ALA A 96 -28.99 -2.25 16.01
CA ALA A 96 -29.66 -2.09 17.28
C ALA A 96 -30.31 -3.45 17.65
N PRO A 97 -30.14 -3.94 18.89
CA PRO A 97 -30.84 -5.16 19.28
C PRO A 97 -32.33 -4.90 19.08
N GLU A 98 -32.98 -5.74 18.26
CA GLU A 98 -34.40 -5.61 17.96
C GLU A 98 -35.18 -5.50 19.27
N GLY A 99 -36.01 -4.46 19.32
CA GLY A 99 -36.72 -4.05 20.51
C GLY A 99 -37.45 -5.20 21.16
N GLY A 100 -37.28 -5.31 22.48
CA GLY A 100 -38.19 -6.09 23.31
C GLY A 100 -39.60 -5.60 23.08
N ASN A 101 -40.45 -6.46 22.54
CA ASN A 101 -41.89 -6.29 22.59
C ASN A 101 -42.55 -7.65 22.84
N GLU A 102 -42.79 -7.95 24.11
CA GLU A 102 -43.92 -8.76 24.52
C GLU A 102 -44.60 -8.06 25.72
N GLY A 103 -45.27 -6.94 25.43
CA GLY A 103 -46.38 -6.48 26.26
C GLY A 103 -47.66 -7.17 25.79
N GLY A 104 -48.39 -7.86 26.67
CA GLY A 104 -49.69 -8.44 26.29
C GLY A 104 -50.37 -9.40 27.26
N VAL A 105 -50.74 -8.91 28.45
CA VAL A 105 -51.99 -9.22 29.19
C VAL A 105 -52.91 -10.38 28.73
N ALA A 106 -53.09 -11.38 29.62
CA ALA A 106 -54.35 -12.09 29.93
C ALA A 106 -54.04 -12.98 31.17
N GLY A 107 -54.65 -12.87 32.34
CA GLY A 107 -56.07 -12.76 32.66
C GLY A 107 -56.62 -14.14 33.03
N ALA A 108 -56.85 -14.43 34.32
CA ALA A 108 -58.01 -15.16 34.86
C ALA A 108 -57.75 -15.78 36.24
N ALA A 109 -58.67 -15.42 37.16
CA ALA A 109 -59.28 -16.20 38.25
C ALA A 109 -58.40 -16.84 39.33
#